data_AF-A0A9D6C436-F1
#
_entry.id   AF-A0A9D6C436-F1
#
_cell.length_a   1.000
_cell.length_b   1.000
_cell.length_c   1.000
_cell.angle_alpha   90.00
_cell.angle_beta   90.00
_cell.angle_gamma   90.00
#
_symmetry.space_group_name_H-M   'P 1'
#
loop_
_entity.id
_entity.type
_entity.pdbx_description
1 polymer ?
#
loop_
_entity_poly.entity_id
_entity_poly.type
_entity_poly.pdbx_seq_one_letter_code
_entity_poly.pdbx_strand_id
1 'polypeptide(L)'
;MAKGKDKAGGNWEVGYGRPPKATRFKPGQSGNPRGRPKEANGLGDVLRKRLYAKYPVQENGRPKRLTLLEVILQVPQAGCRG
;
A
#
# COMPACT_ATOMS: atom_id res chain seq x y z
N MET A 1 35.04 -38.24 19.83
CA MET A 1 35.06 -37.04 18.97
C MET A 1 34.52 -37.44 17.59
N ALA A 2 33.25 -37.15 17.29
CA ALA A 2 32.65 -37.49 16.01
C ALA A 2 33.01 -36.43 14.96
N LYS A 3 33.76 -36.81 13.91
CA LYS A 3 34.02 -35.96 12.75
C LYS A 3 32.90 -36.17 11.72
N GLY A 4 31.95 -35.23 11.66
CA GLY A 4 31.04 -35.09 10.52
C GLY A 4 31.82 -34.54 9.32
N LYS A 5 31.93 -35.33 8.25
CA LYS A 5 32.54 -34.90 6.99
C LYS A 5 31.48 -34.24 6.11
N ASP A 6 31.50 -32.92 6.04
CA ASP A 6 30.69 -32.17 5.08
C ASP A 6 31.35 -32.30 3.70
N LYS A 7 30.85 -33.22 2.87
CA LYS A 7 31.32 -33.36 1.49
C LYS A 7 30.82 -32.17 0.66
N ALA A 8 31.66 -31.13 0.55
CA ALA A 8 31.59 -30.16 -0.53
C ALA A 8 31.95 -30.84 -1.86
N GLY A 9 31.12 -30.68 -2.89
CA GLY A 9 31.50 -31.05 -4.27
C GLY A 9 30.50 -31.88 -5.09
N GLY A 10 29.19 -31.84 -4.80
CA GLY A 10 28.18 -32.39 -5.73
C GLY A 10 27.77 -31.34 -6.76
N ASN A 11 28.12 -31.54 -8.03
CA ASN A 11 27.74 -30.71 -9.18
C ASN A 11 26.20 -30.50 -9.18
N TRP A 12 25.73 -29.31 -8.80
CA TRP A 12 24.31 -29.00 -8.81
C TRP A 12 23.86 -28.80 -10.24
N GLU A 13 23.26 -29.84 -10.81
CA GLU A 13 22.73 -29.79 -12.17
C GLU A 13 21.54 -28.84 -12.25
N VAL A 14 21.72 -27.77 -13.02
CA VAL A 14 20.71 -26.75 -13.28
C VAL A 14 19.72 -27.27 -14.32
N GLY A 15 18.43 -27.09 -14.09
CA GLY A 15 17.37 -27.55 -14.99
C GLY A 15 16.01 -26.98 -14.64
N TYR A 16 14.95 -27.45 -15.29
CA TYR A 16 13.58 -27.01 -15.02
C TYR A 16 13.21 -27.24 -13.55
N GLY A 17 12.75 -26.18 -12.86
CA GLY A 17 12.45 -26.22 -11.42
C GLY A 17 13.67 -26.31 -10.49
N ARG A 18 14.91 -26.28 -11.02
CA ARG A 18 16.17 -26.42 -10.26
C ARG A 18 17.08 -25.21 -10.50
N PRO A 19 16.78 -24.04 -9.90
CA PRO A 19 17.57 -22.84 -10.10
C PRO A 19 18.98 -22.98 -9.52
N PRO A 20 19.99 -22.26 -10.05
CA PRO A 20 21.36 -22.29 -9.53
C PRO A 20 21.45 -21.90 -8.06
N LYS A 21 22.28 -22.60 -7.28
CA LYS A 21 22.48 -22.29 -5.85
C LYS A 21 23.11 -20.91 -5.62
N ALA A 22 23.97 -20.47 -6.53
CA ALA A 22 24.73 -19.22 -6.40
C ALA A 22 23.83 -17.96 -6.37
N THR A 23 22.68 -18.01 -7.03
CA THR A 23 21.75 -16.86 -7.18
C THR A 23 20.45 -17.03 -6.39
N ARG A 24 20.23 -18.19 -5.75
CA ARG A 24 19.01 -18.46 -4.99
C ARG A 24 18.97 -17.65 -3.70
N PHE A 25 17.82 -17.05 -3.40
CA PHE A 25 17.60 -16.39 -2.12
C PHE A 25 17.69 -17.39 -0.95
N LYS A 26 18.18 -16.92 0.21
CA LYS A 26 18.18 -17.72 1.43
C LYS A 26 16.72 -17.90 1.92
N PRO A 27 16.39 -19.04 2.55
CA PRO A 27 15.10 -19.19 3.22
C PRO A 27 14.82 -18.00 4.15
N GLY A 28 13.63 -17.39 4.05
CA GLY A 28 13.24 -16.22 4.82
C GLY A 28 13.76 -14.86 4.30
N GLN A 29 14.57 -14.85 3.23
CA GLN A 29 15.04 -13.63 2.60
C GLN A 29 14.36 -13.46 1.23
N SER A 30 13.70 -12.34 1.02
CA SER A 30 13.23 -11.92 -0.30
C SER A 30 14.32 -11.12 -1.01
N GLY A 31 14.26 -11.05 -2.34
CA GLY A 31 15.15 -10.18 -3.14
C GLY A 31 14.95 -8.68 -2.88
N ASN A 32 13.80 -8.30 -2.31
CA ASN A 32 13.55 -6.96 -1.81
C ASN A 32 13.31 -7.03 -0.29
N PRO A 33 14.38 -7.01 0.54
CA PRO A 33 14.28 -7.14 2.00
C PRO A 33 13.54 -5.97 2.65
N ARG A 34 13.48 -4.81 2.00
CA ARG A 34 12.67 -3.66 2.45
C ARG A 34 11.17 -3.86 2.21
N GLY A 35 10.82 -4.85 1.41
CA GLY A 35 9.44 -5.12 1.01
C GLY A 35 8.81 -3.93 0.30
N ARG A 36 7.48 -3.93 0.28
CA ARG A 36 6.70 -2.76 -0.13
C ARG A 36 6.72 -1.74 1.03
N PRO A 37 7.03 -0.45 0.79
CA PRO A 37 6.97 0.56 1.84
C PRO A 37 5.57 0.60 2.46
N LYS A 38 5.51 0.66 3.79
CA LYS A 38 4.28 0.64 4.59
C LYS A 38 3.39 1.85 4.34
N GLU A 39 3.99 2.99 4.05
CA GLU A 39 3.29 4.24 3.76
C GLU A 39 3.60 4.68 2.34
N ALA A 40 2.73 4.28 1.42
CA ALA A 40 2.75 4.84 0.08
C ALA A 40 2.00 6.17 0.15
N ASN A 41 2.69 7.30 0.31
CA ASN A 41 2.12 8.65 0.10
C ASN A 41 1.73 8.89 -1.39
N GLY A 42 1.14 7.90 -2.04
CA GLY A 42 0.67 7.96 -3.40
C GLY A 42 -0.59 8.81 -3.50
N LEU A 43 -0.99 9.09 -4.73
CA LEU A 43 -2.14 9.94 -5.04
C LEU A 43 -3.42 9.48 -4.34
N GLY A 44 -3.63 8.17 -4.18
CA GLY A 44 -4.80 7.62 -3.48
C GLY A 44 -4.89 8.04 -2.01
N ASP A 45 -3.78 8.06 -1.27
CA ASP A 45 -3.77 8.47 0.13
C ASP A 45 -3.97 9.97 0.30
N VAL A 46 -3.36 10.77 -0.59
CA VAL A 46 -3.57 12.22 -0.63
C VAL A 46 -5.03 12.54 -0.94
N LEU A 47 -5.59 11.89 -1.96
CA LEU A 47 -6.99 12.05 -2.34
C LEU A 47 -7.93 11.67 -1.20
N ARG A 48 -7.71 10.52 -0.56
CA ARG A 48 -8.50 10.08 0.59
C ARG A 48 -8.45 11.09 1.74
N LYS A 49 -7.26 11.59 2.09
CA LYS A 49 -7.10 12.63 3.12
C LYS A 49 -7.88 13.90 2.78
N ARG A 50 -7.92 14.32 1.51
CA ARG A 50 -8.66 15.51 1.08
C ARG A 50 -10.17 15.29 1.04
N LEU A 51 -10.62 14.19 0.46
CA LEU A 51 -12.04 13.86 0.34
C LEU A 51 -12.73 13.78 1.70
N TYR A 52 -12.06 13.22 2.71
CA TYR A 52 -12.61 13.09 4.07
C TYR A 52 -12.23 14.22 5.03
N ALA A 53 -11.47 15.23 4.60
CA ALA A 53 -11.20 16.41 5.42
C ALA A 53 -12.46 17.26 5.56
N LYS A 54 -12.72 17.76 6.78
CA LYS A 54 -13.89 18.60 7.10
C LYS A 54 -13.61 20.09 6.86
N TYR A 55 -14.45 20.73 6.08
CA TYR A 55 -14.39 22.15 5.74
C TYR A 55 -15.65 22.87 6.24
N PRO A 56 -15.52 24.14 6.69
CA PRO A 56 -16.67 24.97 7.00
C PRO A 56 -17.35 25.40 5.69
N VAL A 57 -18.63 25.09 5.54
CA VAL A 57 -19.46 25.44 4.38
C VAL A 57 -20.75 26.06 4.90
N GLN A 58 -21.24 27.09 4.22
CA GLN A 58 -22.56 27.65 4.52
C GLN A 58 -23.63 26.93 3.70
N GLU A 59 -24.62 26.36 4.38
CA GLU A 59 -25.78 25.73 3.76
C GLU A 59 -27.04 26.40 4.31
N ASN A 60 -27.86 26.99 3.44
CA ASN A 60 -29.09 27.69 3.82
C ASN A 60 -28.87 28.76 4.92
N GLY A 61 -27.75 29.50 4.85
CA GLY A 61 -27.36 30.52 5.81
C GLY A 61 -26.89 29.98 7.17
N ARG A 62 -26.77 28.66 7.33
CA ARG A 62 -26.24 28.03 8.55
C ARG A 62 -24.84 27.46 8.28
N PRO A 63 -23.83 27.74 9.12
CA PRO A 63 -22.51 27.15 8.99
C PRO A 63 -22.57 25.67 9.38
N LYS A 64 -22.04 24.80 8.51
CA LYS A 64 -21.86 23.36 8.77
C LYS A 64 -20.43 22.94 8.44
N ARG A 65 -19.96 21.87 9.07
CA ARG A 65 -18.66 21.25 8.76
C ARG A 65 -18.90 19.98 7.97
N LEU A 66 -18.66 20.04 6.66
CA LEU A 66 -18.86 18.93 5.73
C LEU A 66 -17.52 18.45 5.19
N THR A 67 -17.45 17.18 4.81
CA THR A 67 -16.31 16.65 4.06
C THR A 67 -16.30 17.17 2.63
N LEU A 68 -15.13 17.22 1.99
CA LEU A 68 -15.07 17.62 0.58
C LEU A 68 -15.92 16.71 -0.31
N LEU A 69 -15.99 15.42 0.00
CA LEU A 69 -16.84 14.47 -0.72
C LEU A 69 -18.33 14.85 -0.61
N GLU A 70 -18.80 15.14 0.60
CA GLU A 70 -20.18 15.61 0.81
C GLU A 70 -20.45 16.89 0.03
N VAL A 71 -19.52 17.85 0.05
CA VAL A 71 -19.66 19.10 -0.69
C VAL A 71 -19.77 18.88 -2.20
N ILE A 72 -18.98 17.97 -2.77
CA ILE A 72 -19.02 17.64 -4.21
C ILE A 72 -20.33 16.94 -4.58
N LEU A 73 -20.81 16.03 -3.71
CA LEU A 73 -22.04 15.26 -3.95
C LEU A 73 -23.32 16.02 -3.61
N GLN A 74 -23.22 17.11 -2.85
CA GLN A 74 -24.36 17.90 -2.43
C GLN A 74 -25.04 18.51 -3.67
N VAL A 75 -26.20 17.96 -4.03
CA VAL A 75 -27.15 18.69 -4.89
C VAL A 75 -27.62 19.89 -4.07
N PRO A 76 -27.52 21.13 -4.57
CA PRO A 76 -28.02 22.28 -3.84
C PRO A 76 -29.50 22.03 -3.56
N GLN A 77 -29.84 21.82 -2.29
CA GLN A 77 -31.20 21.91 -1.80
C GLN A 77 -31.54 23.39 -1.88
N ALA A 78 -31.84 23.87 -3.09
CA ALA A 78 -32.40 25.18 -3.31
C ALA A 78 -33.63 25.23 -2.41
N GLY A 79 -33.52 25.99 -1.32
CA GLY A 79 -34.69 26.31 -0.52
C GLY A 79 -35.66 27.00 -1.45
N CYS A 80 -36.67 26.26 -1.91
CA CYS A 80 -37.89 26.81 -2.46
C CYS A 80 -38.50 27.66 -1.34
N ARG A 81 -38.07 28.92 -1.26
CA ARG A 81 -38.79 29.97 -0.57
C ARG A 81 -40.05 30.20 -1.40
N GLY A 82 -41.20 29.89 -0.80
CA GLY A 82 -42.51 30.24 -1.34
C GLY A 82 -42.72 31.74 -1.40
#